data_AF-A0AAV4BJ84-F1
#
_entry.id   AF-A0AAV4BJ84-F1
#
_cell.length_a   1.000
_cell.length_b   1.000
_cell.length_c   1.000
_cell.angle_alpha   90.00
_cell.angle_beta   90.00
_cell.angle_gamma   90.00
#
_symmetry.space_group_name_H-M   'P 1'
#
loop_
_entity.id
_entity.type
_entity.pdbx_description
1 polymer ?
#
loop_
_entity_poly.entity_id
_entity_poly.type
_entity_poly.pdbx_seq_one_letter_code
_entity_poly.pdbx_strand_id
1 'polypeptide(L)'
;MGLLSLQSANFEEVCSLSFLECLAAIRDFPQPTSLTEVRCFLGMVQYLSRYISNLTEDLHPVQILSKKDVPFLWSESQENAFLAIKAKIADSPCLALYDPRKELVLKNDASDYRLGSFLLQDGKPLGFTSRTLTVAERNYAQIEKELLAVIFGMKKFYHYIFARPARVFTDHKPLVSIANKPLSKAPKQLQSMFLNLQAFDYHLICKPGAQFHVSDTLSRAPVSTSDNVYACNNISTTLV
;
A
#
# COMPACT_ATOMS: atom_id res chain seq x y z
N MET A 1 39.65 9.31 -15.89
CA MET A 1 38.44 8.45 -15.80
C MET A 1 38.56 7.58 -14.56
N GLY A 2 38.33 8.16 -13.40
CA GLY A 2 38.41 7.46 -12.12
C GLY A 2 37.61 8.23 -11.10
N LEU A 3 36.90 7.49 -10.24
CA LEU A 3 36.02 7.92 -9.15
C LEU A 3 34.60 8.32 -9.60
N LEU A 4 33.65 7.37 -9.47
CA LEU A 4 32.24 7.56 -9.05
C LEU A 4 31.43 6.26 -9.28
N SER A 5 31.84 5.12 -8.70
CA SER A 5 31.09 3.85 -8.86
C SER A 5 30.96 3.00 -7.59
N LEU A 6 30.99 3.59 -6.40
CA LEU A 6 30.96 2.81 -5.14
C LEU A 6 30.13 3.44 -4.00
N GLN A 7 29.00 4.07 -4.29
CA GLN A 7 28.09 4.54 -3.22
C GLN A 7 26.61 4.14 -3.36
N SER A 8 26.17 3.54 -4.46
CA SER A 8 24.76 3.14 -4.64
C SER A 8 24.42 1.75 -4.09
N ALA A 9 25.41 0.89 -3.82
CA ALA A 9 25.17 -0.46 -3.29
C ALA A 9 24.77 -0.49 -1.81
N ASN A 10 25.16 0.52 -1.02
CA ASN A 10 24.96 0.50 0.42
C ASN A 10 23.56 0.95 0.87
N PHE A 11 22.76 1.58 0.02
CA PHE A 11 21.49 2.18 0.46
C PHE A 11 20.29 1.22 0.33
N GLU A 12 20.34 0.27 -0.62
CA GLU A 12 19.27 -0.73 -0.86
C GLU A 12 19.31 -1.89 0.15
N GLU A 13 20.53 -2.34 0.53
CA GLU A 13 20.72 -3.20 1.70
C GLU A 13 20.20 -2.50 2.95
N VAL A 14 20.55 -1.22 3.18
CA VAL A 14 20.12 -0.47 4.39
C VAL A 14 18.60 -0.30 4.47
N CYS A 15 17.90 -0.06 3.37
CA CYS A 15 16.43 0.11 3.39
C CYS A 15 15.69 -1.21 3.65
N SER A 16 16.17 -2.32 3.07
CA SER A 16 15.60 -3.67 3.27
C SER A 16 15.98 -4.28 4.63
N LEU A 17 17.21 -4.05 5.10
CA LEU A 17 17.63 -4.31 6.48
C LEU A 17 16.78 -3.50 7.45
N SER A 18 16.56 -2.19 7.21
CA SER A 18 15.78 -1.35 8.12
C SER A 18 14.34 -1.82 8.33
N PHE A 19 13.66 -2.34 7.29
CA PHE A 19 12.28 -2.83 7.44
C PHE A 19 12.20 -4.14 8.23
N LEU A 20 13.08 -5.11 7.94
CA LEU A 20 13.15 -6.35 8.70
C LEU A 20 13.65 -6.12 10.13
N GLU A 21 14.63 -5.24 10.31
CA GLU A 21 15.11 -4.78 11.61
C GLU A 21 14.00 -4.07 12.38
N CYS A 22 13.18 -3.22 11.74
CA CYS A 22 12.02 -2.60 12.37
C CYS A 22 10.93 -3.62 12.73
N LEU A 23 10.67 -4.62 11.88
CA LEU A 23 9.72 -5.69 12.20
C LEU A 23 10.21 -6.54 13.38
N ALA A 24 11.48 -6.94 13.36
CA ALA A 24 12.11 -7.65 14.48
C ALA A 24 12.11 -6.79 15.75
N ALA A 25 12.46 -5.51 15.64
CA ALA A 25 12.48 -4.57 16.75
C ALA A 25 11.09 -4.36 17.35
N ILE A 26 10.02 -4.32 16.55
CA ILE A 26 8.64 -4.20 17.05
C ILE A 26 8.17 -5.52 17.67
N ARG A 27 8.49 -6.67 17.07
CA ARG A 27 8.17 -7.99 17.61
C ARG A 27 8.83 -8.20 18.97
N ASP A 28 10.08 -7.80 19.09
CA ASP A 28 10.90 -7.99 20.28
C ASP A 28 10.85 -6.76 21.22
N PHE A 29 10.04 -5.74 20.89
CA PHE A 29 9.87 -4.53 21.70
C PHE A 29 9.30 -4.89 23.07
N PRO A 30 9.96 -4.51 24.18
CA PRO A 30 9.47 -4.76 25.53
C PRO A 30 8.25 -3.88 25.84
N GLN A 31 7.49 -4.25 26.86
CA GLN A 31 6.38 -3.42 27.32
C GLN A 31 6.88 -2.01 27.68
N PRO A 32 6.31 -0.92 27.12
CA PRO A 32 6.72 0.44 27.43
C PRO A 32 6.47 0.76 28.90
N THR A 33 7.51 1.24 29.59
CA THR A 33 7.44 1.71 30.99
C THR A 33 7.47 3.22 31.10
N SER A 34 7.84 3.92 30.01
CA SER A 34 7.96 5.37 29.96
C SER A 34 7.26 5.96 28.74
N LEU A 35 6.86 7.23 28.86
CA LEU A 35 6.27 8.03 27.78
C LEU A 35 7.23 8.16 26.58
N THR A 36 8.55 8.19 26.81
CA THR A 36 9.56 8.19 25.74
C THR A 36 9.54 6.90 24.93
N GLU A 37 9.38 5.76 25.60
CA GLU A 37 9.31 4.43 24.95
C GLU A 37 8.02 4.28 24.15
N VAL A 38 6.89 4.75 24.70
CA VAL A 38 5.61 4.79 23.97
C VAL A 38 5.72 5.61 22.68
N ARG A 39 6.35 6.79 22.74
CA ARG A 39 6.57 7.62 21.55
C ARG A 39 7.47 6.95 20.53
N CYS A 40 8.52 6.26 21.00
CA CYS A 40 9.41 5.49 20.13
C CYS A 40 8.64 4.38 19.41
N PHE A 41 7.87 3.58 20.15
CA PHE A 41 7.03 2.52 19.60
C PHE A 41 6.01 3.07 18.60
N LEU A 42 5.27 4.13 18.96
CA LEU A 42 4.32 4.79 18.06
C LEU A 42 4.99 5.27 16.78
N GLY A 43 6.20 5.84 16.85
CA GLY A 43 6.97 6.26 15.69
C GLY A 43 7.31 5.11 14.74
N MET A 44 7.76 3.98 15.29
CA MET A 44 8.06 2.77 14.51
C MET A 44 6.80 2.18 13.86
N VAL A 45 5.72 2.07 14.62
CA VAL A 45 4.45 1.53 14.12
C VAL A 45 3.85 2.44 13.05
N GLN A 46 3.97 3.76 13.20
CA GLN A 46 3.48 4.73 12.22
C GLN A 46 4.32 4.77 10.94
N TYR A 47 5.61 4.40 11.01
CA TYR A 47 6.40 4.13 9.82
C TYR A 47 5.82 2.94 9.03
N LEU A 48 5.43 1.87 9.74
CA LEU A 48 4.86 0.65 9.15
C LEU A 48 3.38 0.74 8.78
N SER A 49 2.63 1.69 9.33
CA SER A 49 1.18 1.82 9.12
C SER A 49 0.79 2.02 7.66
N ARG A 50 1.72 2.43 6.80
CA ARG A 50 1.51 2.53 5.34
C ARG A 50 1.39 1.17 4.63
N TYR A 51 1.78 0.09 5.30
CA TYR A 51 1.83 -1.26 4.76
C TYR A 51 0.78 -2.20 5.37
N ILE A 52 0.09 -1.75 6.42
CA ILE A 52 -0.85 -2.56 7.21
C ILE A 52 -2.20 -1.83 7.25
N SER A 53 -3.25 -2.50 6.80
CA SER A 53 -4.61 -1.98 6.83
C SER A 53 -5.17 -1.92 8.26
N ASN A 54 -5.97 -0.89 8.56
CA ASN A 54 -6.79 -0.77 9.78
C ASN A 54 -6.02 -0.74 11.11
N LEU A 55 -4.81 -0.16 11.14
CA LEU A 55 -4.00 -0.04 12.35
C LEU A 55 -4.40 1.16 13.24
N THR A 56 -5.11 2.14 12.69
CA THR A 56 -5.47 3.39 13.38
C THR A 56 -6.38 3.19 14.59
N GLU A 57 -7.30 2.22 14.53
CA GLU A 57 -8.23 1.95 15.63
C GLU A 57 -7.51 1.28 16.80
N ASP A 58 -6.63 0.31 16.54
CA ASP A 58 -5.86 -0.37 17.58
C ASP A 58 -4.82 0.55 18.22
N LEU A 59 -4.34 1.56 17.50
CA LEU A 59 -3.37 2.53 18.01
C LEU A 59 -3.97 3.51 19.01
N HIS A 60 -5.29 3.72 19.01
CA HIS A 60 -5.93 4.77 19.80
C HIS A 60 -5.67 4.65 21.31
N PRO A 61 -5.78 3.46 21.96
CA PRO A 61 -5.51 3.32 23.39
C PRO A 61 -4.06 3.68 23.77
N VAL A 62 -3.10 3.39 22.91
CA VAL A 62 -1.67 3.69 23.12
C VAL A 62 -1.36 5.15 22.81
N GLN A 63 -2.02 5.75 21.81
CA GLN A 63 -1.85 7.17 21.46
C GLN A 63 -2.35 8.12 22.56
N ILE A 64 -3.38 7.74 23.32
CA ILE A 64 -3.88 8.53 24.46
C ILE A 64 -2.76 8.81 25.47
N LEU A 65 -1.88 7.83 25.73
CA LEU A 65 -0.75 7.97 26.65
C LEU A 65 0.29 9.01 26.21
N SER A 66 0.30 9.41 24.93
CA SER A 66 1.22 10.41 24.40
C SER A 66 0.63 11.84 24.42
N LYS A 67 -0.63 12.03 24.80
CA LYS A 67 -1.26 13.36 24.87
C LYS A 67 -0.69 14.18 26.03
N LYS A 68 -0.61 15.50 25.85
CA LYS A 68 -0.32 16.42 26.96
C LYS A 68 -1.49 16.33 27.95
N ASP A 69 -1.19 16.34 29.24
CA ASP A 69 -2.15 16.31 30.36
C ASP A 69 -2.80 14.95 30.69
N VAL A 70 -2.24 13.84 30.19
CA VAL A 70 -2.65 12.48 30.59
C VAL A 70 -1.55 11.84 31.45
N PRO A 71 -1.83 11.40 32.69
CA PRO A 71 -0.86 10.65 33.49
C PRO A 71 -0.56 9.31 32.81
N PHE A 72 0.71 8.93 32.79
CA PHE A 72 1.11 7.64 32.24
C PHE A 72 0.58 6.51 33.13
N LEU A 73 -0.47 5.84 32.67
CA LEU A 73 -1.06 4.69 33.35
C LEU A 73 -1.25 3.56 32.34
N TRP A 74 -0.42 2.53 32.48
CA TRP A 74 -0.48 1.35 31.64
C TRP A 74 -1.50 0.37 32.22
N SER A 75 -2.71 0.35 31.67
CA SER A 75 -3.78 -0.58 32.04
C SER A 75 -3.89 -1.73 31.04
N GLU A 76 -4.76 -2.69 31.35
CA GLU A 76 -5.08 -3.82 30.49
C GLU A 76 -5.53 -3.40 29.09
N SER A 77 -6.19 -2.24 28.96
CA SER A 77 -6.62 -1.73 27.65
C SER A 77 -5.44 -1.36 26.73
N GLN A 78 -4.35 -0.81 27.28
CA GLN A 78 -3.15 -0.49 26.50
C GLN A 78 -2.28 -1.72 26.25
N GLU A 79 -2.24 -2.66 27.19
CA GLU A 79 -1.56 -3.94 26.99
C GLU A 79 -2.21 -4.73 25.85
N ASN A 80 -3.54 -4.86 25.85
CA ASN A 80 -4.28 -5.54 24.80
C ASN A 80 -4.08 -4.87 23.43
N ALA A 81 -4.09 -3.54 23.39
CA ALA A 81 -3.82 -2.78 22.18
C ALA A 81 -2.38 -3.01 21.68
N PHE A 82 -1.40 -2.98 22.58
CA PHE A 82 0.01 -3.22 22.26
C PHE A 82 0.23 -4.62 21.67
N LEU A 83 -0.32 -5.65 22.31
CA LEU A 83 -0.24 -7.03 21.82
C LEU A 83 -0.99 -7.22 20.49
N ALA A 84 -2.17 -6.62 20.33
CA ALA A 84 -2.94 -6.67 19.09
C ALA A 84 -2.19 -6.01 17.93
N ILE A 85 -1.54 -4.87 18.16
CA ILE A 85 -0.69 -4.19 17.17
C ILE A 85 0.48 -5.10 16.77
N LYS A 86 1.19 -5.68 17.74
CA LYS A 86 2.31 -6.61 17.47
C LYS A 86 1.85 -7.83 16.67
N ALA A 87 0.71 -8.42 17.01
CA ALA A 87 0.12 -9.53 16.29
C ALA A 87 -0.27 -9.15 14.86
N LYS A 88 -0.94 -8.00 14.67
CA LYS A 88 -1.32 -7.50 13.34
C LYS A 88 -0.11 -7.18 12.47
N ILE A 89 0.96 -6.65 13.05
CA ILE A 89 2.22 -6.41 12.33
C ILE A 89 2.89 -7.73 11.93
N ALA A 90 2.82 -8.75 12.80
CA ALA A 90 3.38 -10.07 12.52
C ALA A 90 2.56 -10.88 11.49
N ASP A 91 1.23 -10.73 11.48
CA ASP A 91 0.30 -11.44 10.60
C ASP A 91 -0.01 -10.70 9.30
N SER A 92 0.32 -9.39 9.24
CA SER A 92 0.20 -8.62 8.00
C SER A 92 0.96 -9.35 6.89
N PRO A 93 0.40 -9.47 5.67
CA PRO A 93 1.11 -10.07 4.54
C PRO A 93 2.40 -9.27 4.35
N CYS A 94 3.50 -9.82 4.89
CA CYS A 94 4.80 -9.18 4.88
C CYS A 94 5.05 -8.73 3.47
N LEU A 95 5.40 -7.45 3.29
CA LEU A 95 5.95 -7.02 2.02
C LEU A 95 7.04 -8.03 1.68
N ALA A 96 6.90 -8.70 0.54
CA ALA A 96 7.89 -9.68 0.15
C ALA A 96 9.24 -8.98 0.09
N LEU A 97 10.29 -9.70 0.47
CA LEU A 97 11.62 -9.22 0.18
C LEU A 97 11.76 -9.12 -1.33
N TYR A 98 12.22 -7.95 -1.76
CA TYR A 98 12.54 -7.73 -3.16
C TYR A 98 13.69 -8.65 -3.57
N ASP A 99 13.42 -9.50 -4.55
CA ASP A 99 14.41 -10.37 -5.17
C ASP A 99 14.77 -9.83 -6.57
N PRO A 100 16.03 -9.48 -6.84
CA PRO A 100 16.45 -8.98 -8.14
C PRO A 100 16.39 -10.03 -9.27
N ARG A 101 16.13 -11.30 -8.96
CA ARG A 101 16.05 -12.40 -9.96
C ARG A 101 14.63 -12.72 -10.39
N LYS A 102 13.63 -12.26 -9.64
CA LYS A 102 12.23 -12.63 -9.88
C LYS A 102 11.47 -11.55 -10.63
N GLU A 103 10.46 -11.94 -11.40
CA GLU A 103 9.64 -11.03 -12.20
C GLU A 103 8.88 -10.02 -11.32
N LEU A 104 8.82 -8.78 -11.81
CA LEU A 104 8.03 -7.73 -11.19
C LEU A 104 6.70 -7.57 -11.91
N VAL A 105 5.64 -7.48 -11.12
CA VAL A 105 4.28 -7.29 -11.62
C VAL A 105 3.71 -6.01 -11.01
N LEU A 106 3.47 -5.00 -11.84
CA LEU A 106 2.77 -3.79 -11.45
C LEU A 106 1.28 -3.94 -11.80
N LYS A 107 0.41 -3.87 -10.79
CA LYS A 107 -1.04 -3.74 -10.99
C LYS A 107 -1.45 -2.32 -10.68
N ASN A 108 -2.32 -1.76 -11.51
CA ASN A 108 -2.83 -0.41 -11.33
C ASN A 108 -4.35 -0.44 -11.34
N ASP A 109 -4.92 0.51 -10.61
CA ASP A 109 -6.36 0.76 -10.54
C ASP A 109 -6.59 2.27 -10.58
N ALA A 110 -7.51 2.71 -11.42
CA ALA A 110 -7.85 4.11 -11.60
C ALA A 110 -9.36 4.31 -11.41
N SER A 111 -9.70 5.03 -10.35
CA SER A 111 -11.06 5.50 -10.11
C SER A 111 -11.22 6.97 -10.52
N ASP A 112 -12.46 7.47 -10.49
CA ASP A 112 -12.72 8.89 -10.79
C ASP A 112 -12.06 9.88 -9.83
N TYR A 113 -11.70 9.42 -8.63
CA TYR A 113 -11.18 10.27 -7.57
C TYR A 113 -9.74 9.96 -7.17
N ARG A 114 -9.29 8.71 -7.35
CA ARG A 114 -8.00 8.22 -6.84
C ARG A 114 -7.32 7.29 -7.83
N LEU A 115 -6.00 7.32 -7.80
CA LEU A 115 -5.12 6.36 -8.46
C LEU A 115 -4.51 5.44 -7.40
N GLY A 116 -4.43 4.16 -7.72
CA GLY A 116 -3.78 3.14 -6.91
C GLY A 116 -2.82 2.30 -7.76
N SER A 117 -1.68 1.93 -7.18
CA SER A 117 -0.71 1.04 -7.78
C SER A 117 -0.11 0.09 -6.75
N PHE A 118 0.07 -1.15 -7.18
CA PHE A 118 0.52 -2.27 -6.36
C PHE A 118 1.68 -2.95 -7.08
N LEU A 119 2.84 -3.01 -6.44
CA LEU A 119 3.96 -3.80 -6.94
C LEU A 119 3.92 -5.19 -6.29
N LEU A 120 4.04 -6.23 -7.11
CA LEU A 120 3.97 -7.62 -6.71
C LEU A 120 5.16 -8.40 -7.27
N GLN A 121 5.56 -9.43 -6.55
CA GLN A 121 6.58 -10.39 -6.97
C GLN A 121 6.16 -11.79 -6.49
N ASP A 122 6.09 -12.77 -7.40
CA ASP A 122 5.53 -14.11 -7.15
C ASP A 122 4.15 -14.09 -6.47
N GLY A 123 3.31 -13.09 -6.80
CA GLY A 123 1.98 -12.93 -6.19
C GLY A 123 1.98 -12.31 -4.79
N LYS A 124 3.15 -11.98 -4.22
CA LYS A 124 3.28 -11.30 -2.93
C LYS A 124 3.51 -9.79 -3.12
N PRO A 125 2.91 -8.92 -2.31
CA PRO A 125 3.06 -7.47 -2.46
C PRO A 125 4.46 -7.02 -2.02
N LEU A 126 5.12 -6.20 -2.83
CA LEU A 126 6.36 -5.50 -2.50
C LEU A 126 6.10 -4.08 -2.00
N GLY A 127 4.98 -3.48 -2.40
CA GLY A 127 4.62 -2.13 -2.00
C GLY A 127 3.30 -1.65 -2.58
N PHE A 128 2.73 -0.68 -1.88
CA PHE A 128 1.44 -0.07 -2.19
C PHE A 128 1.63 1.45 -2.31
N THR A 129 0.99 2.06 -3.30
CA THR A 129 0.96 3.51 -3.41
C THR A 129 -0.39 3.97 -3.95
N SER A 130 -0.89 5.06 -3.40
CA SER A 130 -2.12 5.68 -3.87
C SER A 130 -2.03 7.20 -3.73
N ARG A 131 -2.79 7.90 -4.57
CA ARG A 131 -2.97 9.35 -4.45
C ARG A 131 -4.32 9.78 -5.00
N THR A 132 -4.83 10.90 -4.48
CA THR A 132 -6.02 11.55 -5.03
C THR A 132 -5.67 12.27 -6.33
N LEU A 133 -6.59 12.22 -7.30
CA LEU A 133 -6.50 12.96 -8.55
C LEU A 133 -6.68 14.47 -8.30
N THR A 134 -5.84 15.27 -8.95
CA THR A 134 -6.01 16.74 -9.01
C THR A 134 -7.25 17.12 -9.82
N VAL A 135 -7.74 18.35 -9.67
CA VAL A 135 -8.93 18.83 -10.38
C VAL A 135 -8.79 18.68 -11.90
N ALA A 136 -7.60 18.93 -12.44
CA ALA A 136 -7.32 18.76 -13.86
C ALA A 136 -7.33 17.28 -14.28
N GLU A 137 -6.69 16.40 -13.50
CA GLU A 137 -6.62 14.96 -13.81
C GLU A 137 -7.99 14.26 -13.68
N ARG A 138 -8.92 14.79 -12.87
CA ARG A 138 -10.29 14.26 -12.77
C ARG A 138 -11.05 14.37 -14.09
N ASN A 139 -10.74 15.38 -14.90
CA ASN A 139 -11.36 15.62 -16.20
C ASN A 139 -10.77 14.75 -17.32
N TYR A 140 -9.77 13.93 -17.03
CA TYR A 140 -9.17 13.04 -18.01
C TYR A 140 -10.13 11.90 -18.39
N ALA A 141 -10.02 11.42 -19.62
CA ALA A 141 -10.77 10.25 -20.06
C ALA A 141 -10.33 9.01 -19.27
N GLN A 142 -11.19 7.99 -19.14
CA GLN A 142 -10.87 6.79 -18.36
C GLN A 142 -9.54 6.16 -18.81
N ILE A 143 -9.32 6.04 -20.13
CA ILE A 143 -8.07 5.50 -20.68
C ILE A 143 -6.82 6.30 -20.28
N GLU A 144 -6.95 7.61 -20.12
CA GLU A 144 -5.86 8.49 -19.69
C GLU A 144 -5.62 8.35 -18.19
N LYS A 145 -6.69 8.18 -17.38
CA LYS A 145 -6.59 7.88 -15.95
C LYS A 145 -5.89 6.54 -15.70
N GLU A 146 -6.23 5.51 -16.47
CA GLU A 146 -5.56 4.20 -16.42
C GLU A 146 -4.06 4.32 -16.72
N LEU A 147 -3.71 5.00 -17.82
CA LEU A 147 -2.30 5.21 -18.17
C LEU A 147 -1.56 6.06 -17.14
N LEU A 148 -2.24 7.06 -16.57
CA LEU A 148 -1.70 7.90 -15.51
C LEU A 148 -1.44 7.07 -14.24
N ALA A 149 -2.29 6.10 -13.90
CA ALA A 149 -2.04 5.16 -12.81
C ALA A 149 -0.77 4.34 -13.05
N VAL A 150 -0.56 3.84 -14.27
CA VAL A 150 0.66 3.12 -14.66
C VAL A 150 1.90 4.01 -14.46
N ILE A 151 1.88 5.24 -14.99
CA ILE A 151 3.00 6.19 -14.87
C ILE A 151 3.27 6.50 -13.40
N PHE A 152 2.22 6.73 -12.62
CA PHE A 152 2.34 7.01 -11.19
C PHE A 152 2.99 5.84 -10.45
N GLY A 153 2.52 4.61 -10.67
CA GLY A 153 3.10 3.41 -10.09
C GLY A 153 4.56 3.23 -10.47
N MET A 154 4.90 3.34 -11.76
CA MET A 154 6.29 3.20 -12.23
C MET A 154 7.22 4.26 -11.65
N LYS A 155 6.77 5.52 -11.56
CA LYS A 155 7.57 6.60 -10.95
C LYS A 155 7.74 6.40 -9.45
N LYS A 156 6.72 5.89 -8.75
CA LYS A 156 6.80 5.64 -7.30
C LYS A 156 7.65 4.43 -6.96
N PHE A 157 7.62 3.40 -7.79
CA PHE A 157 8.44 2.20 -7.67
C PHE A 157 9.67 2.25 -8.57
N TYR A 158 10.16 3.45 -8.88
CA TYR A 158 11.28 3.66 -9.80
C TYR A 158 12.50 2.83 -9.37
N HIS A 159 12.82 2.82 -8.07
CA HIS A 159 13.94 2.05 -7.53
C HIS A 159 13.81 0.52 -7.70
N TYR A 160 12.59 -0.02 -7.79
CA TYR A 160 12.40 -1.45 -8.03
C TYR A 160 12.37 -1.80 -9.52
N ILE A 161 11.75 -0.94 -10.34
CA ILE A 161 11.44 -1.23 -11.75
C ILE A 161 12.56 -0.75 -12.69
N PHE A 162 13.35 0.25 -12.29
CA PHE A 162 14.38 0.81 -13.16
C PHE A 162 15.40 -0.24 -13.58
N ALA A 163 15.76 -0.24 -14.88
CA ALA A 163 16.68 -1.18 -15.51
C ALA A 163 16.25 -2.67 -15.45
N ARG A 164 14.98 -2.98 -15.15
CA ARG A 164 14.46 -4.35 -15.16
C ARG A 164 13.12 -4.44 -15.90
N PRO A 165 12.84 -5.57 -16.60
CA PRO A 165 11.56 -5.78 -17.24
C PRO A 165 10.46 -5.95 -16.19
N ALA A 166 9.45 -5.09 -16.24
CA ALA A 166 8.26 -5.18 -15.40
C ALA A 166 7.00 -5.50 -16.20
N ARG A 167 6.18 -6.44 -15.71
CA ARG A 167 4.88 -6.76 -16.30
C ARG A 167 3.83 -5.85 -15.71
N VAL A 168 3.17 -5.07 -16.55
CA VAL A 168 2.09 -4.17 -16.14
C VAL A 168 0.76 -4.80 -16.47
N PHE A 169 -0.05 -5.07 -15.46
CA PHE A 169 -1.41 -5.54 -15.64
C PHE A 169 -2.40 -4.38 -15.62
N THR A 170 -3.27 -4.38 -16.63
CA THR A 170 -4.40 -3.47 -16.77
C THR A 170 -5.65 -4.28 -17.13
N ASP A 171 -6.79 -3.84 -16.65
CA ASP A 171 -8.12 -4.34 -17.05
C ASP A 171 -8.62 -3.68 -18.35
N HIS A 172 -7.97 -2.59 -18.78
CA HIS A 172 -8.39 -1.77 -19.91
C HIS A 172 -7.80 -2.25 -21.25
N LYS A 173 -8.53 -3.14 -21.95
CA LYS A 173 -8.14 -3.68 -23.27
C LYS A 173 -7.73 -2.62 -24.31
N PRO A 174 -8.43 -1.47 -24.45
CA PRO A 174 -8.03 -0.46 -25.43
C PRO A 174 -6.64 0.12 -25.17
N LEU A 175 -6.18 0.15 -23.91
CA LEU A 175 -4.87 0.68 -23.57
C LEU A 175 -3.75 -0.16 -24.19
N VAL A 176 -3.89 -1.49 -24.15
CA VAL A 176 -2.97 -2.42 -24.80
C VAL A 176 -2.98 -2.26 -26.32
N SER A 177 -4.16 -2.05 -26.92
CA SER A 177 -4.27 -1.82 -28.36
C SER A 177 -3.55 -0.55 -28.80
N ILE A 178 -3.64 0.54 -28.02
CA ILE A 178 -2.97 1.80 -28.33
C ILE A 178 -1.46 1.67 -28.12
N ALA A 179 -1.01 0.99 -27.07
CA ALA A 179 0.42 0.76 -26.80
C ALA A 179 1.12 0.00 -27.95
N ASN A 180 0.40 -0.91 -28.63
CA ASN A 180 0.93 -1.66 -29.77
C ASN A 180 0.92 -0.87 -31.10
N LYS A 181 0.24 0.28 -31.16
CA LYS A 181 0.19 1.13 -32.35
C LYS A 181 1.37 2.11 -32.34
N PRO A 182 1.80 2.62 -33.51
CA PRO A 182 2.82 3.66 -33.55
C PRO A 182 2.33 4.90 -32.79
N LEU A 183 3.24 5.50 -32.01
CA LEU A 183 2.97 6.65 -31.14
C LEU A 183 2.25 7.79 -31.87
N SER A 184 2.59 8.03 -33.13
CA SER A 184 1.99 9.08 -33.97
C SER A 184 0.48 8.96 -34.16
N LYS A 185 -0.10 7.76 -34.00
CA LYS A 185 -1.54 7.50 -34.12
C LYS A 185 -2.30 7.65 -32.80
N ALA A 186 -1.61 7.80 -31.67
CA ALA A 186 -2.26 8.01 -30.38
C ALA A 186 -2.72 9.48 -30.22
N PRO A 187 -3.73 9.76 -29.38
CA PRO A 187 -4.07 11.13 -28.97
C PRO A 187 -2.87 11.85 -28.33
N LYS A 188 -2.73 13.16 -28.54
CA LYS A 188 -1.57 13.97 -28.09
C LYS A 188 -1.24 13.78 -26.60
N GLN A 189 -2.26 13.70 -25.75
CA GLN A 189 -2.07 13.52 -24.31
C GLN A 189 -1.51 12.14 -23.97
N LEU A 190 -2.06 11.07 -24.57
CA LEU A 190 -1.51 9.73 -24.47
C LEU A 190 -0.09 9.64 -25.05
N GLN A 191 0.22 10.36 -26.13
CA GLN A 191 1.58 10.41 -26.67
C GLN A 191 2.58 10.92 -25.63
N SER A 192 2.28 12.05 -24.99
CA SER A 192 3.11 12.62 -23.92
C SER A 192 3.27 11.66 -22.73
N MET A 193 2.20 10.96 -22.37
CA MET A 193 2.22 9.94 -21.33
C MET A 193 3.10 8.73 -21.70
N PHE A 194 3.01 8.22 -22.94
CA PHE A 194 3.86 7.12 -23.40
C PHE A 194 5.34 7.50 -23.46
N LEU A 195 5.68 8.75 -23.80
CA LEU A 195 7.06 9.23 -23.74
C LEU A 195 7.65 9.14 -22.33
N ASN A 196 6.84 9.39 -21.29
CA ASN A 196 7.29 9.20 -19.90
C ASN A 196 7.60 7.74 -19.57
N LEU A 197 6.93 6.79 -20.24
CA LEU A 197 7.11 5.36 -20.01
C LEU A 197 8.30 4.77 -20.77
N GLN A 198 8.83 5.46 -21.80
CA GLN A 198 10.00 4.99 -22.56
C GLN A 198 11.27 4.84 -21.72
N ALA A 199 11.34 5.50 -20.57
CA ALA A 199 12.45 5.34 -19.63
C ALA A 199 12.45 3.98 -18.90
N PHE A 200 11.36 3.22 -18.99
CA PHE A 200 11.18 1.95 -18.28
C PHE A 200 11.09 0.79 -19.28
N ASP A 201 11.62 -0.37 -18.90
CA ASP A 201 11.41 -1.61 -19.64
C ASP A 201 10.15 -2.30 -19.11
N TYR A 202 9.08 -2.31 -19.92
CA TYR A 202 7.79 -2.83 -19.47
C TYR A 202 7.01 -3.57 -20.53
N HIS A 203 6.22 -4.54 -20.07
CA HIS A 203 5.28 -5.29 -20.89
C HIS A 203 3.86 -5.10 -20.39
N LEU A 204 3.06 -4.35 -21.17
CA LEU A 204 1.66 -4.09 -20.85
C LEU A 204 0.78 -5.26 -21.28
N ILE A 205 0.11 -5.90 -20.32
CA ILE A 205 -0.69 -7.10 -20.53
C ILE A 205 -2.10 -6.85 -20.00
N CYS A 206 -3.11 -7.08 -20.84
CA CYS A 206 -4.48 -7.07 -20.38
C CYS A 206 -4.83 -8.44 -19.80
N LYS A 207 -5.28 -8.46 -18.54
CA LYS A 207 -5.91 -9.65 -17.94
C LYS A 207 -7.40 -9.41 -17.78
N PRO A 208 -8.28 -10.31 -18.25
CA PRO A 208 -9.71 -10.19 -18.01
C PRO A 208 -10.03 -10.34 -16.51
N GLY A 209 -11.01 -9.56 -16.04
CA GLY A 209 -11.42 -9.41 -14.63
C GLY A 209 -11.67 -10.70 -13.83
N ALA A 210 -11.86 -11.85 -14.49
CA ALA A 210 -12.18 -13.12 -13.84
C ALA A 210 -11.05 -13.75 -12.99
N GLN A 211 -9.79 -13.28 -13.12
CA GLN A 211 -8.66 -13.73 -12.26
C GLN A 211 -8.41 -12.82 -11.04
N PHE A 212 -9.27 -11.83 -10.78
CA PHE A 212 -9.06 -10.80 -9.74
C PHE A 212 -9.83 -11.04 -8.43
N HIS A 213 -10.32 -12.26 -8.18
CA HIS A 213 -11.17 -12.60 -7.02
C HIS A 213 -10.56 -12.34 -5.62
N VAL A 214 -9.27 -11.97 -5.52
CA VAL A 214 -8.63 -11.59 -4.25
C VAL A 214 -8.63 -10.07 -4.02
N SER A 215 -8.75 -9.26 -5.08
CA SER A 215 -8.69 -7.79 -5.00
C SER A 215 -10.08 -7.15 -4.95
N ASP A 216 -11.05 -7.72 -5.65
CA ASP A 216 -12.36 -7.10 -5.84
C ASP A 216 -13.29 -7.30 -4.61
N THR A 217 -12.97 -8.25 -3.73
CA THR A 217 -13.67 -8.51 -2.45
C THR A 217 -13.26 -7.57 -1.33
N LEU A 218 -12.05 -6.99 -1.38
CA LEU A 218 -11.58 -6.02 -0.37
C LEU A 218 -11.97 -4.57 -0.71
N SER A 219 -12.11 -4.22 -2.00
CA SER A 219 -12.52 -2.87 -2.42
C SER A 219 -14.03 -2.65 -2.41
N ARG A 220 -14.83 -3.73 -2.47
CA ARG A 220 -16.30 -3.69 -2.57
C ARG A 220 -17.03 -4.08 -1.29
N ALA A 221 -16.34 -4.38 -0.20
CA ALA A 221 -17.01 -4.60 1.08
C ALA A 221 -17.67 -3.27 1.52
N PRO A 222 -19.00 -3.15 1.53
CA PRO A 222 -19.64 -1.96 2.07
C PRO A 222 -19.32 -1.91 3.56
N VAL A 223 -18.67 -0.82 3.99
CA VAL A 223 -18.60 -0.47 5.41
C VAL A 223 -20.03 -0.14 5.82
N SER A 224 -20.72 -1.09 6.46
CA SER A 224 -21.93 -0.79 7.19
C SER A 224 -21.55 0.03 8.43
N THR A 225 -21.47 1.35 8.28
CA THR A 225 -21.49 2.26 9.42
C THR A 225 -22.85 2.13 10.11
N SER A 226 -22.78 1.82 11.40
CA SER A 226 -23.82 1.49 12.36
C SER A 226 -25.04 2.42 12.38
N ASP A 227 -26.23 1.82 12.52
CA ASP A 227 -27.27 2.34 13.39
C ASP A 227 -27.67 1.28 14.44
N ASN A 228 -27.25 1.57 15.67
CA ASN A 228 -28.00 1.41 16.91
C ASN A 228 -28.15 0.05 17.64
N VAL A 229 -27.54 0.07 18.83
CA VAL A 229 -28.12 -0.25 20.15
C VAL A 229 -27.84 -1.65 20.72
N TYR A 230 -27.01 -1.62 21.77
CA TYR A 230 -26.96 -2.60 22.84
C TYR A 230 -28.37 -2.87 23.40
N ALA A 231 -28.77 -4.13 23.45
CA ALA A 231 -29.31 -4.77 24.66
C ALA A 231 -29.67 -6.23 24.36
N CYS A 232 -28.86 -7.16 24.88
CA CYS A 232 -29.41 -8.42 25.32
C CYS A 232 -30.35 -8.13 26.50
N ASN A 233 -31.54 -8.73 26.51
CA ASN A 233 -32.03 -9.48 27.67
C ASN A 233 -33.23 -10.35 27.31
N ASN A 234 -33.18 -11.56 27.83
CA ASN A 234 -34.18 -12.62 27.79
C ASN A 234 -35.53 -12.18 28.39
N ILE A 235 -36.61 -12.86 27.97
CA ILE A 235 -37.59 -13.63 28.79
C ILE A 235 -38.94 -13.68 28.06
N SER A 236 -39.26 -14.88 27.56
CA SER A 236 -40.49 -15.65 27.77
C SER A 236 -41.90 -15.05 27.55
N THR A 237 -42.70 -15.86 26.84
CA THR A 237 -44.11 -16.20 27.13
C THR A 237 -45.23 -15.27 26.63
N THR A 238 -45.86 -15.72 25.53
CA THR A 238 -47.30 -16.07 25.40
C THR A 238 -48.41 -15.05 25.72
N LEU A 239 -49.35 -14.99 24.75
CA LEU A 239 -50.81 -14.91 24.84
C LEU A 239 -51.53 -13.55 24.74
N VAL A 240 -52.51 -13.61 23.82
CA VAL A 240 -53.72 -12.79 23.53
C VAL A 240 -53.51 -11.52 22.73
#